data_AF-A0A0N5CTY0-F1
#
_entry.id   AF-A0A0N5CTY0-F1
#
_cell.length_a   1.000
_cell.length_b   1.000
_cell.length_c   1.000
_cell.angle_alpha   90.00
_cell.angle_beta   90.00
_cell.angle_gamma   90.00
#
_symmetry.space_group_name_H-M   'P 1'
#
loop_
_entity.id
_entity.type
_entity.pdbx_description
1 polymer ?
#
loop_
_entity_poly.entity_id
_entity_poly.type
_entity_poly.pdbx_seq_one_letter_code
_entity_poly.pdbx_strand_id
1 'polypeptide(L)'
;MTLINAGTLYLKQSRPFFRIGLCLILIGGITSFSQQILRLFSLTSSDLMRFEIWRLFTHFVFETNVFAIIAMIWSLHQVASLMEPNWGWFETTKYLFLAQVDFI
;
A
#
# COMPACT_ATOMS: atom_id res chain seq x y z
N MET A 1 7.12 27.48 -5.60
CA MET A 1 5.66 27.46 -5.31
C MET A 1 4.84 26.57 -6.27
N THR A 2 5.35 26.22 -7.46
CA THR A 2 4.57 25.54 -8.52
C THR A 2 4.42 24.02 -8.31
N LEU A 3 5.42 23.34 -7.75
CA LEU A 3 5.43 21.88 -7.62
C LEU A 3 4.38 21.35 -6.62
N ILE A 4 4.22 22.05 -5.48
CA ILE A 4 3.25 21.69 -4.44
C ILE A 4 1.81 21.86 -4.96
N ASN A 5 1.56 22.92 -5.72
CA ASN A 5 0.25 23.15 -6.32
C ASN A 5 -0.06 22.14 -7.44
N ALA A 6 0.93 21.75 -8.25
CA ALA A 6 0.74 20.70 -9.25
C ALA A 6 0.45 19.35 -8.59
N GLY A 7 1.17 19.00 -7.52
CA GLY A 7 0.95 17.76 -6.76
C GLY A 7 -0.43 17.70 -6.11
N THR A 8 -0.90 18.80 -5.52
CA THR A 8 -2.24 18.86 -4.90
C THR A 8 -3.36 18.79 -5.96
N LEU A 9 -3.17 19.38 -7.13
CA LEU A 9 -4.14 19.31 -8.23
C LEU A 9 -4.23 17.89 -8.81
N TYR A 10 -3.09 17.23 -8.99
CA TYR A 10 -3.01 15.83 -9.41
C TYR A 10 -3.74 14.92 -8.41
N LEU A 11 -3.41 15.05 -7.11
CA LEU A 11 -4.10 14.28 -6.06
C LEU A 11 -5.61 14.56 -6.05
N LYS A 12 -6.04 15.81 -6.29
CA LYS A 12 -7.45 16.18 -6.34
C LYS A 12 -8.20 15.66 -7.58
N GLN A 13 -7.48 15.25 -8.63
CA GLN A 13 -8.03 14.61 -9.81
C GLN A 13 -7.92 13.08 -9.76
N SER A 14 -6.98 12.54 -8.97
CA SER A 14 -6.81 11.11 -8.79
C SER A 14 -8.02 10.45 -8.11
N ARG A 15 -8.22 9.17 -8.40
CA ARG A 15 -9.32 8.38 -7.85
C ARG A 15 -9.21 8.18 -6.34
N PRO A 16 -10.36 8.02 -5.64
CA PRO A 16 -10.37 7.89 -4.18
C PRO A 16 -9.56 6.69 -3.69
N PHE A 17 -9.54 5.57 -4.43
CA PHE A 17 -8.73 4.41 -4.08
C PHE A 17 -7.23 4.73 -4.03
N PHE A 18 -6.71 5.40 -5.07
CA PHE A 18 -5.32 5.82 -5.12
C PHE A 18 -4.95 6.73 -3.96
N ARG A 19 -5.82 7.68 -3.60
CA ARG A 19 -5.55 8.61 -2.48
C ARG A 19 -5.47 7.88 -1.14
N ILE A 20 -6.40 6.97 -0.88
CA ILE A 20 -6.44 6.21 0.38
C ILE A 20 -5.21 5.31 0.47
N GLY A 21 -4.89 4.57 -0.60
CA GLY A 21 -3.71 3.70 -0.62
C GLY A 21 -2.39 4.47 -0.52
N LEU A 22 -2.27 5.61 -1.20
CA LEU A 22 -1.07 6.45 -1.14
C LEU A 22 -0.87 7.02 0.28
N CYS A 23 -1.96 7.43 0.95
CA CYS A 23 -1.90 7.88 2.34
C CYS A 23 -1.42 6.76 3.27
N LEU A 24 -1.94 5.55 3.10
CA LEU A 24 -1.53 4.38 3.89
C LEU A 24 -0.05 4.03 3.68
N ILE A 25 0.44 4.01 2.44
CA ILE A 25 1.85 3.72 2.12
C ILE A 25 2.77 4.79 2.72
N LEU A 26 2.40 6.07 2.64
CA LEU A 26 3.21 7.15 3.20
C LEU A 26 3.27 7.08 4.74
N ILE A 27 2.13 6.82 5.39
CA ILE A 27 2.09 6.62 6.85
C ILE A 27 2.94 5.40 7.23
N GLY A 28 2.81 4.30 6.50
CA GLY A 28 3.62 3.09 6.64
C GLY A 28 5.12 3.33 6.53
N GLY A 29 5.55 4.03 5.49
CA GLY A 29 6.95 4.37 5.26
C GLY A 29 7.53 5.32 6.33
N ILE A 30 6.72 6.22 6.91
CA ILE A 30 7.17 7.05 8.03
C ILE A 30 7.29 6.20 9.31
N THR A 31 6.33 5.33 9.53
CA THR A 31 6.26 4.50 10.74
C THR A 31 7.25 3.32 10.70
N SER A 32 7.75 2.93 9.53
CA SER A 32 8.82 1.92 9.38
C SER A 32 10.18 2.39 9.94
N PHE A 33 10.38 3.68 10.22
CA PHE A 33 11.57 4.15 10.94
C PHE A 33 11.62 3.72 12.40
N SER A 34 10.50 3.29 13.00
CA SER A 34 10.48 2.72 14.35
C SER A 34 10.71 1.21 14.30
N GLN A 35 11.79 0.75 14.92
CA GLN A 35 12.09 -0.68 15.05
C GLN A 35 11.00 -1.46 15.83
N GLN A 36 10.27 -0.81 16.75
CA GLN A 36 9.17 -1.45 17.47
C GLN A 36 7.99 -1.73 16.54
N ILE A 37 7.67 -0.79 15.65
CA ILE A 37 6.58 -0.90 14.68
C ILE A 37 6.92 -1.93 13.61
N LEU A 38 8.17 -1.93 13.12
CA LEU A 38 8.67 -2.96 12.21
C LEU A 38 8.52 -4.36 12.79
N ARG A 39 8.87 -4.60 14.06
CA ARG A 39 8.70 -5.93 14.67
C ARG A 39 7.24 -6.37 14.81
N LEU A 40 6.32 -5.43 15.00
CA LEU A 40 4.89 -5.72 15.15
C LEU A 40 4.22 -6.01 13.81
N PHE A 41 4.69 -5.40 12.72
CA PHE A 41 4.02 -5.48 11.41
C PHE A 41 4.82 -6.19 10.31
N SER A 42 6.14 -6.38 10.46
CA SER A 42 6.96 -7.20 9.57
C SER A 42 6.54 -8.66 9.70
N LEU A 43 6.59 -9.48 8.65
CA LEU A 43 6.31 -10.91 8.74
C LEU A 43 7.58 -11.65 9.20
N THR A 44 7.53 -12.37 10.32
CA THR A 44 8.59 -13.35 10.68
C THR A 44 8.07 -14.75 10.45
N SER A 45 8.91 -15.68 10.01
CA SER A 45 8.50 -17.06 9.69
C SER A 45 7.85 -17.80 10.88
N SER A 46 8.14 -17.39 12.12
CA SER A 46 7.52 -17.91 13.35
C SER A 46 6.05 -17.49 13.53
N ASP A 47 5.61 -16.46 12.81
CA ASP A 47 4.31 -15.82 13.02
C ASP A 47 3.23 -16.31 12.04
N LEU A 48 3.64 -16.92 10.94
CA LEU A 48 2.75 -17.72 10.07
C LEU A 48 2.11 -18.89 10.86
N MET A 49 2.81 -19.43 11.86
CA MET A 49 2.30 -20.45 12.77
C MET A 49 1.28 -19.90 13.78
N ARG A 50 1.19 -18.57 13.97
CA ARG A 50 0.32 -17.91 14.95
C ARG A 50 -0.99 -17.37 14.39
N PHE A 51 -1.27 -17.57 13.10
CA PHE A 51 -2.50 -17.09 12.43
C PHE A 51 -2.76 -15.58 12.64
N GLU A 52 -1.71 -14.77 12.71
CA GLU A 52 -1.84 -13.31 12.79
C GLU A 52 -2.16 -12.74 11.40
N ILE A 53 -3.36 -13.03 10.90
CA ILE A 53 -3.85 -12.70 9.54
C ILE A 53 -3.75 -11.19 9.26
N TRP A 54 -3.82 -10.34 10.29
CA TRP A 54 -3.65 -8.88 10.16
C TRP A 54 -2.24 -8.46 9.74
N ARG A 55 -1.20 -9.28 9.99
CA ARG A 55 0.18 -8.99 9.56
C ARG A 55 0.39 -9.15 8.06
N LEU A 56 -0.42 -9.99 7.42
CA LEU A 56 -0.45 -10.13 5.96
C LEU A 56 -0.84 -8.81 5.29
N PHE A 57 -1.80 -8.09 5.87
CA PHE A 57 -2.28 -6.80 5.35
C PHE A 57 -1.39 -5.63 5.69
N THR A 58 -0.50 -5.77 6.66
CA THR A 58 0.31 -4.65 7.12
C THR A 58 1.74 -4.77 6.63
N HIS A 59 2.26 -5.97 6.41
CA HIS A 59 3.62 -6.20 5.91
C HIS A 59 3.96 -5.38 4.65
N PHE A 60 3.04 -5.29 3.68
CA PHE A 60 3.29 -4.50 2.46
C PHE A 60 3.39 -3.00 2.73
N VAL A 61 2.81 -2.49 3.81
CA VAL A 61 2.79 -1.07 4.16
C VAL A 61 4.09 -0.65 4.86
N PHE A 62 4.74 -1.58 5.58
CA PHE A 62 5.93 -1.31 6.39
C PHE A 62 7.21 -1.77 5.68
N GLU A 63 7.52 -1.11 4.57
CA GLU A 63 8.74 -1.33 3.82
C GLU A 63 9.82 -0.33 4.25
N THR A 64 11.07 -0.78 4.32
CA THR A 64 12.23 0.08 4.67
C THR A 64 13.02 0.50 3.44
N ASN A 65 12.88 -0.26 2.35
CA ASN A 65 13.55 0.03 1.10
C ASN A 65 12.79 1.10 0.30
N VAL A 66 13.40 2.28 0.13
CA VAL A 66 12.84 3.40 -0.62
C VAL A 66 12.47 3.01 -2.06
N PHE A 67 13.24 2.13 -2.72
CA PHE A 67 12.91 1.66 -4.07
C PHE A 67 11.66 0.80 -4.11
N ALA A 68 11.46 -0.04 -3.08
CA ALA A 68 10.26 -0.86 -2.96
C ALA A 68 9.02 0.00 -2.66
N ILE A 69 9.15 1.06 -1.85
CA ILE A 69 8.08 2.06 -1.64
C ILE A 69 7.69 2.73 -2.95
N ILE A 70 8.67 3.18 -3.76
CA ILE A 70 8.39 3.79 -5.07
C ILE A 70 7.69 2.80 -6.01
N ALA A 71 8.16 1.55 -6.05
CA ALA A 71 7.53 0.51 -6.86
C ALA A 71 6.08 0.21 -6.41
N MET A 72 5.80 0.21 -5.11
CA MET A 72 4.44 0.05 -4.59
C MET A 72 3.52 1.20 -4.97
N ILE A 73 3.99 2.45 -4.84
CA ILE A 73 3.21 3.62 -5.26
C ILE A 73 2.89 3.53 -6.76
N TRP A 74 3.86 3.10 -7.57
CA TRP A 74 3.66 2.87 -9.00
C TRP A 74 2.62 1.78 -9.28
N SER A 75 2.74 0.62 -8.63
CA SER A 75 1.78 -0.48 -8.77
C SER A 75 0.37 -0.07 -8.32
N LEU A 76 0.24 0.68 -7.22
CA LEU A 76 -1.03 1.22 -6.76
C LEU A 76 -1.63 2.19 -7.78
N HIS A 77 -0.81 3.04 -8.40
CA HIS A 77 -1.26 3.92 -9.47
C HIS A 77 -1.76 3.13 -10.68
N GLN A 78 -1.06 2.07 -11.10
CA GLN A 78 -1.49 1.20 -12.19
C GLN A 78 -2.85 0.53 -11.89
N VAL A 79 -3.02 -0.03 -10.69
CA VAL A 79 -4.28 -0.66 -10.28
C VAL A 79 -5.43 0.36 -10.23
N ALA A 80 -5.20 1.55 -9.66
CA ALA A 80 -6.22 2.60 -9.59
C ALA A 80 -6.56 3.20 -10.96
N SER A 81 -5.60 3.25 -11.89
CA SER A 81 -5.83 3.81 -13.23
C SER A 81 -6.43 2.81 -14.21
N LEU A 82 -6.16 1.51 -14.06
CA LEU A 82 -6.59 0.48 -15.01
C LEU A 82 -7.73 -0.41 -14.48
N MET A 83 -7.70 -0.81 -13.20
CA MET A 83 -8.71 -1.73 -12.66
C MET A 83 -9.92 -0.99 -12.09
N GLU A 84 -9.71 0.08 -11.30
CA GLU A 84 -10.82 0.84 -10.72
C GLU A 84 -11.84 1.40 -11.75
N PRO A 85 -11.44 1.89 -12.95
CA PRO A 85 -12.41 2.27 -14.00
C PRO A 85 -13.20 1.10 -14.56
N ASN A 86 -12.54 -0.04 -14.72
CA ASN A 86 -13.07 -1.15 -15.52
C ASN A 86 -13.90 -2.11 -14.66
N TRP A 87 -13.46 -2.36 -13.43
CA TRP A 87 -14.03 -3.39 -12.55
C TRP A 87 -14.77 -2.78 -11.35
N GLY A 88 -14.60 -1.48 -11.10
CA GLY A 88 -15.16 -0.80 -9.94
C GLY A 88 -14.36 -1.07 -8.65
N TRP A 89 -14.70 -0.29 -7.61
CA TRP A 89 -13.95 -0.25 -6.36
C TRP A 89 -13.94 -1.58 -5.59
N PHE A 90 -15.09 -2.27 -5.54
CA PHE A 90 -15.24 -3.51 -4.78
C PHE A 90 -14.41 -4.66 -5.36
N GLU A 91 -14.48 -4.87 -6.67
CA GLU A 91 -13.72 -5.94 -7.33
C GLU A 91 -12.22 -5.66 -7.34
N THR A 92 -11.81 -4.39 -7.50
CA THR A 92 -10.40 -3.98 -7.40
C THR A 92 -9.82 -4.29 -6.01
N THR A 93 -10.61 -4.07 -4.95
CA THR A 93 -10.19 -4.35 -3.57
C THR A 93 -10.04 -5.84 -3.32
N LYS A 94 -10.96 -6.68 -3.84
CA LYS A 94 -10.83 -8.14 -3.76
C LYS A 94 -9.62 -8.66 -4.51
N TYR A 95 -9.35 -8.13 -5.71
CA TYR A 95 -8.19 -8.54 -6.50
C TYR A 95 -6.89 -8.24 -5.76
N LEU A 96 -6.78 -7.06 -5.15
CA LEU A 96 -5.63 -6.71 -4.32
C LEU A 96 -5.52 -7.61 -3.09
N PHE A 97 -6.63 -7.97 -2.47
CA PHE A 97 -6.63 -8.91 -1.35
C PHE A 97 -6.08 -10.27 -1.75
N LEU A 98 -6.52 -10.82 -2.89
CA LEU A 98 -6.05 -12.11 -3.41
C LEU A 98 -4.57 -12.06 -3.80
N ALA A 99 -4.13 -10.98 -4.46
CA ALA A 99 -2.74 -10.81 -4.87
C ALA A 99 -1.75 -10.82 -3.68
N GLN A 100 -2.20 -10.44 -2.48
CA GLN A 100 -1.38 -10.51 -1.26
C GLN A 100 -1.32 -11.92 -0.67
N VAL A 101 -2.40 -12.68 -0.79
CA VAL A 101 -2.48 -14.07 -0.27
C VAL A 101 -1.72 -15.04 -1.17
N ASP A 102 -1.76 -14.84 -2.49
CA ASP A 102 -1.06 -15.71 -3.47
C ASP A 102 0.47 -15.56 -3.44
N PHE A 103 1.01 -14.50 -2.82
CA PHE A 103 2.47 -14.27 -2.77
C PHE A 103 3.16 -14.98 -1.58
N ILE A 104 2.41 -15.78 -0.80
CA ILE A 104 2.89 -16.53 0.38
C ILE A 104 2.86 -18.02 0.11
#